data_AF-A0A453KCD2-F1
#
_entry.id   AF-A0A453KCD2-F1
#
_cell.length_a   1.000
_cell.length_b   1.000
_cell.length_c   1.000
_cell.angle_alpha   90.00
_cell.angle_beta   90.00
_cell.angle_gamma   90.00
#
_symmetry.space_group_name_H-M   'P 1'
#
loop_
_entity.id
_entity.type
_entity.pdbx_description
1 polymer ?
#
loop_
_entity_poly.entity_id
_entity_poly.type
_entity_poly.pdbx_seq_one_letter_code
_entity_poly.pdbx_strand_id
1 'polypeptide(L)'
;DWGGPLPHRPAEDSAFAVARFYQRGGSFQNYYMYFGGTNFARTAGGPLQITSYDYDAPVNEYGFLRQPKWGHLKDLHTAIKLCEPALIAVDGSPQYVKLGSMQEAHVYSNGKVQTNRSMTGNGLICSAFLANIDEHKYASVWIFGKSYNLPPWSVSILPDCENVAFNTARVGAQTSIFTFESGSPSHSSRHKPSLLLPGVHGSYFSGTWWTSKEIFGTWGGESFATQGILEHLNVTKDTSDYLWYTTSVNISDEDVRFWSSKGDLPALKIDQIRDVARVFVNGELAGSQVGHWVSLKQPVQFVQGLNKLTLLSEIVGLQNYGAFLEKDGAGFRGQVKLTGLPNGDIDLTHSVWTYQVKHWNFQPHLLLLCSHFDAGVQTLH
;
A
#
# COMPACT_ATOMS: atom_id res chain seq x y z
N ASP A 1 -2.46 -0.24 -1.81
CA ASP A 1 -2.07 -0.34 -3.24
C ASP A 1 -2.83 0.66 -4.07
N TRP A 2 -2.29 1.03 -5.24
CA TRP A 2 -2.97 1.92 -6.18
C TRP A 2 -4.35 1.35 -6.55
N GLY A 3 -5.40 2.17 -6.45
CA GLY A 3 -6.79 1.73 -6.66
C GLY A 3 -7.43 0.99 -5.47
N GLY A 4 -6.68 0.71 -4.40
CA GLY A 4 -7.19 0.07 -3.18
C GLY A 4 -7.65 1.05 -2.09
N PRO A 5 -8.40 0.57 -1.09
CA PRO A 5 -8.75 1.37 0.08
C PRO A 5 -7.52 1.60 0.99
N LEU A 6 -7.62 2.58 1.89
CA LEU A 6 -6.64 2.79 2.96
C LEU A 6 -6.95 1.85 4.14
N PRO A 7 -6.11 0.85 4.44
CA PRO A 7 -6.33 -0.05 5.56
C PRO A 7 -6.16 0.69 6.90
N HIS A 8 -6.96 0.31 7.89
CA HIS A 8 -6.91 0.85 9.24
C HIS A 8 -6.99 -0.28 10.27
N ARG A 9 -6.23 -0.17 11.36
CA ARG A 9 -6.34 -1.07 12.51
C ARG A 9 -6.59 -0.26 13.78
N PRO A 10 -7.69 -0.50 14.53
CA PRO A 10 -7.99 0.23 15.74
C PRO A 10 -6.86 0.19 16.78
N ALA A 11 -6.75 1.26 17.57
CA ALA A 11 -5.75 1.36 18.64
C ALA A 11 -6.00 0.31 19.73
N GLU A 12 -7.27 0.07 20.04
CA GLU A 12 -7.76 -0.86 21.03
C GLU A 12 -7.42 -2.30 20.68
N ASP A 13 -7.64 -2.69 19.42
CA ASP A 13 -7.28 -4.02 18.92
C ASP A 13 -5.76 -4.23 18.88
N SER A 14 -5.02 -3.21 18.46
CA SER A 14 -3.55 -3.25 18.50
C SER A 14 -3.05 -3.43 19.95
N ALA A 15 -3.61 -2.68 20.90
CA ALA A 15 -3.27 -2.79 22.32
C ALA A 15 -3.68 -4.16 22.90
N PHE A 16 -4.84 -4.68 22.52
CA PHE A 16 -5.32 -6.01 22.90
C PHE A 16 -4.35 -7.09 22.45
N ALA A 17 -3.93 -7.09 21.19
CA ALA A 17 -2.99 -8.09 20.66
C ALA A 17 -1.64 -8.06 21.40
N VAL A 18 -1.10 -6.87 21.67
CA VAL A 18 0.17 -6.72 22.41
C VAL A 18 0.01 -7.17 23.87
N ALA A 19 -1.04 -6.73 24.56
CA ALA A 19 -1.31 -7.14 25.94
C ALA A 19 -1.54 -8.64 26.04
N ARG A 20 -2.24 -9.27 25.08
CA ARG A 20 -2.44 -10.72 25.01
C ARG A 20 -1.14 -11.48 24.80
N PHE A 21 -0.24 -10.96 23.98
CA PHE A 21 1.07 -11.55 23.75
C PHE A 21 1.89 -11.58 25.05
N TYR A 22 2.03 -10.44 25.73
CA TYR A 22 2.72 -10.37 27.02
C TYR A 22 2.02 -11.16 28.12
N GLN A 23 0.68 -11.18 28.15
CA GLN A 23 -0.10 -12.00 29.08
C GLN A 23 0.27 -13.49 28.99
N ARG A 24 0.62 -13.99 27.81
CA ARG A 24 0.87 -15.42 27.53
C ARG A 24 2.35 -15.80 27.50
N GLY A 25 3.24 -14.98 28.09
CA GLY A 25 4.68 -15.26 28.16
C GLY A 25 5.50 -14.66 27.02
N GLY A 26 4.90 -13.85 26.16
CA GLY A 26 5.62 -13.10 25.15
C GLY A 26 6.60 -12.11 25.78
N SER A 27 7.81 -12.01 25.24
CA SER A 27 8.89 -11.17 25.77
C SER A 27 9.40 -10.11 24.80
N PHE A 28 9.11 -10.26 23.50
CA PHE A 28 9.51 -9.31 22.47
C PHE A 28 8.37 -9.05 21.50
N GLN A 29 7.97 -7.79 21.37
CA GLN A 29 6.99 -7.33 20.40
C GLN A 29 7.57 -6.14 19.63
N ASN A 30 7.26 -6.08 18.33
CA ASN A 30 7.62 -4.95 17.47
C ASN A 30 6.41 -4.51 16.65
N TYR A 31 6.19 -3.20 16.55
CA TYR A 31 5.18 -2.63 15.66
C TYR A 31 5.77 -2.55 14.26
N TYR A 32 5.24 -3.35 13.35
CA TYR A 32 5.47 -3.19 11.92
C TYR A 32 4.23 -2.55 11.30
N MET A 33 4.19 -1.25 11.02
CA MET A 33 5.22 -0.22 11.25
C MET A 33 4.92 0.64 12.50
N TYR A 34 5.98 1.10 13.20
CA TYR A 34 5.86 2.18 14.19
C TYR A 34 5.84 3.56 13.52
N PHE A 35 6.70 3.74 12.52
CA PHE A 35 6.70 4.81 11.53
C PHE A 35 6.97 4.15 10.18
N GLY A 36 6.04 4.31 9.24
CA GLY A 36 6.19 3.70 7.91
C GLY A 36 6.88 4.64 6.92
N GLY A 37 6.39 5.88 6.78
CA GLY A 37 7.00 6.90 5.93
C GLY A 37 6.54 6.85 4.48
N THR A 38 7.47 7.03 3.54
CA THR A 38 7.18 7.19 2.11
C THR A 38 8.15 6.38 1.26
N ASN A 39 7.62 5.66 0.27
CA ASN A 39 8.38 5.04 -0.80
C ASN A 39 8.79 6.12 -1.82
N PHE A 40 9.89 6.83 -1.55
CA PHE A 40 10.34 7.90 -2.45
C PHE A 40 10.85 7.37 -3.79
N ALA A 41 10.70 8.22 -4.82
CA ALA A 41 11.13 7.93 -6.18
C ALA A 41 10.54 6.62 -6.71
N ARG A 42 11.35 5.79 -7.37
CA ARG A 42 10.87 4.64 -8.16
C ARG A 42 11.38 3.27 -7.73
N THR A 43 12.39 3.19 -6.86
CA THR A 43 13.06 1.92 -6.49
C THR A 43 12.79 1.45 -5.06
N ALA A 44 11.92 2.14 -4.30
CA ALA A 44 11.65 1.82 -2.89
C ALA A 44 10.45 0.87 -2.68
N GLY A 45 9.42 0.97 -3.51
CA GLY A 45 8.16 0.23 -3.34
C GLY A 45 8.16 -1.17 -3.98
N GLY A 46 7.12 -1.94 -3.65
CA GLY A 46 6.75 -3.19 -4.30
C GLY A 46 5.70 -3.02 -5.40
N PRO A 47 5.21 -4.13 -5.98
CA PRO A 47 4.31 -4.08 -7.12
C PRO A 47 2.99 -3.43 -6.71
N LEU A 48 2.55 -2.40 -7.45
CA LEU A 48 1.32 -1.63 -7.22
C LEU A 48 1.22 -0.95 -5.84
N GLN A 49 2.29 -0.94 -5.04
CA GLN A 49 2.29 -0.22 -3.77
C GLN A 49 2.23 1.28 -4.04
N ILE A 50 1.42 1.99 -3.26
CA ILE A 50 1.37 3.46 -3.34
C ILE A 50 2.65 4.07 -2.79
N THR A 51 2.90 5.33 -3.16
CA THR A 51 4.02 6.11 -2.64
C THR A 51 3.97 6.24 -1.11
N SER A 52 2.77 6.40 -0.54
CA SER A 52 2.59 6.44 0.91
C SER A 52 2.87 5.07 1.54
N TYR A 53 3.69 5.05 2.57
CA TYR A 53 3.86 3.88 3.43
C TYR A 53 3.36 4.18 4.85
N ASP A 54 2.33 5.03 5.01
CA ASP A 54 1.78 5.45 6.31
C ASP A 54 1.42 4.27 7.23
N TYR A 55 0.86 3.20 6.66
CA TYR A 55 0.53 1.93 7.34
C TYR A 55 -0.48 2.05 8.49
N ASP A 56 -1.16 3.20 8.63
CA ASP A 56 -1.92 3.56 9.82
C ASP A 56 -1.05 3.46 11.09
N ALA A 57 0.24 3.75 10.96
CA ALA A 57 1.22 3.61 12.02
C ALA A 57 0.99 4.63 13.16
N PRO A 58 1.49 4.35 14.38
CA PRO A 58 1.47 5.30 15.49
C PRO A 58 2.09 6.66 15.16
N VAL A 59 3.10 6.69 14.30
CA VAL A 59 3.63 7.91 13.69
C VAL A 59 3.22 7.90 12.21
N ASN A 60 2.45 8.91 11.78
CA ASN A 60 1.97 8.99 10.40
C ASN A 60 3.10 9.26 9.41
N GLU A 61 2.82 9.16 8.11
CA GLU A 61 3.80 9.37 7.01
C GLU A 61 4.65 10.64 7.15
N TYR A 62 4.09 11.72 7.69
CA TYR A 62 4.76 13.02 7.82
C TYR A 62 5.50 13.21 9.15
N GLY A 63 5.55 12.18 10.01
CA GLY A 63 6.23 12.23 11.30
C GLY A 63 5.39 12.76 12.46
N PHE A 64 4.08 12.97 12.27
CA PHE A 64 3.18 13.39 13.34
C PHE A 64 2.64 12.20 14.14
N LEU A 65 2.38 12.42 15.43
CA LEU A 65 1.78 11.41 16.30
C LEU A 65 0.31 11.19 15.92
N ARG A 66 -0.04 9.97 15.54
CA ARG A 66 -1.40 9.56 15.21
C ARG A 66 -2.16 9.25 16.50
N GLN A 67 -3.02 10.16 16.93
CA GLN A 67 -3.86 9.93 18.10
C GLN A 67 -5.23 9.38 17.71
N PRO A 68 -5.81 8.47 18.51
CA PRO A 68 -5.35 8.06 19.84
C PRO A 68 -4.32 6.93 19.85
N LYS A 69 -3.99 6.33 18.68
CA LYS A 69 -3.17 5.12 18.60
C LYS A 69 -1.83 5.26 19.32
N TRP A 70 -1.06 6.30 19.03
CA TRP A 70 0.23 6.52 19.66
C TRP A 70 0.13 6.68 21.18
N GLY A 71 -0.80 7.51 21.66
CA GLY A 71 -1.00 7.75 23.09
C GLY A 71 -1.46 6.50 23.83
N HIS A 72 -2.40 5.76 23.25
CA HIS A 72 -2.92 4.52 23.83
C HIS A 72 -1.86 3.44 23.92
N LEU A 73 -1.03 3.27 22.89
CA LEU A 73 0.09 2.31 22.91
C LEU A 73 1.22 2.76 23.85
N LYS A 74 1.45 4.07 23.98
CA LYS A 74 2.37 4.61 25.00
C LYS A 74 1.93 4.22 26.40
N ASP A 75 0.65 4.41 26.72
CA ASP A 75 0.10 4.11 28.04
C ASP A 75 0.11 2.59 28.32
N LEU A 76 -0.15 1.76 27.30
CA LEU A 76 0.06 0.31 27.36
C LEU A 76 1.51 -0.03 27.74
N HIS A 77 2.50 0.57 27.08
CA HIS A 77 3.90 0.30 27.40
C HIS A 77 4.27 0.74 28.80
N THR A 78 3.74 1.88 29.28
CA THR A 78 3.91 2.31 30.67
C THR A 78 3.37 1.25 31.63
N ALA A 79 2.19 0.68 31.37
CA ALA A 79 1.63 -0.39 32.19
C ALA A 79 2.48 -1.67 32.16
N ILE A 80 2.95 -2.10 30.98
CA ILE A 80 3.86 -3.26 30.84
C ILE A 80 5.17 -3.02 31.59
N LYS A 81 5.72 -1.80 31.55
CA LYS A 81 6.94 -1.45 32.29
C LYS A 81 6.76 -1.51 33.80
N LEU A 82 5.59 -1.15 34.33
CA LEU A 82 5.29 -1.38 35.74
C LEU A 82 5.24 -2.88 36.09
N CYS A 83 4.86 -3.75 35.13
CA CYS A 83 4.88 -5.20 35.30
C CYS A 83 6.27 -5.84 35.11
N GLU A 84 7.27 -5.12 34.61
CA GLU A 84 8.58 -5.66 34.22
C GLU A 84 9.25 -6.50 35.32
N PRO A 85 9.31 -6.07 36.60
CA PRO A 85 9.89 -6.88 37.66
C PRO A 85 9.20 -8.24 37.85
N ALA A 86 7.88 -8.32 37.67
CA ALA A 86 7.14 -9.58 37.77
C ALA A 86 7.34 -10.45 36.52
N LEU A 87 7.30 -9.83 35.34
CA LEU A 87 7.46 -10.51 34.05
C LEU A 87 8.81 -11.23 33.94
N ILE A 88 9.89 -10.62 34.46
CA ILE A 88 11.25 -11.21 34.40
C ILE A 88 11.56 -12.15 35.57
N ALA A 89 10.76 -12.15 36.64
CA ALA A 89 11.00 -12.98 37.82
C ALA A 89 10.46 -14.42 37.68
N VAL A 90 9.75 -14.71 36.59
CA VAL A 90 9.15 -16.03 36.33
C VAL A 90 10.03 -16.82 35.37
N ASP A 91 10.70 -17.84 35.88
CA ASP A 91 11.43 -18.83 35.08
C ASP A 91 10.43 -19.83 34.47
N GLY A 92 9.74 -19.43 33.39
CA GLY A 92 8.79 -20.27 32.67
C GLY A 92 7.54 -19.54 32.21
N SER A 93 6.37 -20.16 32.38
CA SER A 93 5.08 -19.59 31.98
C SER A 93 4.36 -18.93 33.17
N PRO A 94 3.61 -17.85 32.97
CA PRO A 94 2.73 -17.31 34.01
C PRO A 94 1.69 -18.34 34.47
N GLN A 95 1.19 -18.16 35.68
CA GLN A 95 0.11 -18.97 36.23
C GLN A 95 -1.21 -18.66 35.51
N TYR A 96 -1.73 -19.61 34.74
CA TYR A 96 -3.05 -19.53 34.13
C TYR A 96 -4.16 -19.68 35.18
N VAL A 97 -5.19 -18.86 35.06
CA VAL A 97 -6.39 -18.89 35.90
C VAL A 97 -7.62 -18.74 35.02
N LYS A 98 -8.52 -19.73 35.03
CA LYS A 98 -9.80 -19.64 34.35
C LYS A 98 -10.76 -18.77 35.19
N LEU A 99 -11.24 -17.68 34.61
CA LEU A 99 -12.17 -16.75 35.28
C LEU A 99 -13.61 -16.88 34.78
N GLY A 100 -13.81 -17.42 33.57
CA GLY A 100 -15.11 -17.64 32.96
C GLY A 100 -15.02 -18.54 31.73
N SER A 101 -16.06 -18.55 30.91
CA SER A 101 -16.06 -19.27 29.61
C SER A 101 -15.15 -18.60 28.59
N MET A 102 -15.12 -17.26 28.59
CA MET A 102 -14.34 -16.42 27.68
C MET A 102 -13.48 -15.41 28.45
N GLN A 103 -13.21 -15.69 29.72
CA GLN A 103 -12.40 -14.84 30.58
C GLN A 103 -11.29 -15.66 31.23
N GLU A 104 -10.08 -15.11 31.19
CA GLU A 104 -8.90 -15.76 31.73
C GLU A 104 -7.93 -14.73 32.31
N ALA A 105 -7.17 -15.16 33.30
CA ALA A 105 -6.07 -14.40 33.86
C ALA A 105 -4.75 -15.15 33.74
N HIS A 106 -3.68 -14.38 33.58
CA HIS A 106 -2.32 -14.90 33.71
C HIS A 106 -1.61 -14.04 34.75
N VAL A 107 -1.01 -14.72 35.72
CA VAL A 107 -0.37 -14.08 36.89
C VAL A 107 1.11 -14.37 36.86
N TYR A 108 1.90 -13.31 36.93
CA TYR A 108 3.36 -13.34 37.05
C TYR A 108 3.73 -13.02 38.48
N SER A 109 4.53 -13.88 39.11
CA SER A 109 4.98 -13.64 40.48
C SER A 109 6.25 -14.40 40.82
N ASN A 110 7.05 -13.84 41.73
CA ASN A 110 8.24 -14.50 42.28
C ASN A 110 7.92 -15.53 43.39
N GLY A 111 6.64 -15.86 43.59
CA GLY A 111 6.17 -16.81 44.60
C GLY A 111 4.77 -17.33 44.26
N LYS A 112 4.26 -18.27 45.06
CA LYS A 112 2.91 -18.84 44.85
C LYS A 112 1.83 -17.83 45.21
N VAL A 113 0.93 -17.52 44.26
CA VAL A 113 -0.19 -16.59 44.45
C VAL A 113 -1.49 -17.36 44.65
N GLN A 114 -2.21 -17.06 45.74
CA GLN A 114 -3.58 -17.53 45.94
C GLN A 114 -4.57 -16.50 45.39
N THR A 115 -5.26 -16.85 44.31
CA THR A 115 -6.14 -15.94 43.56
C THR A 115 -7.53 -15.77 44.18
N ASN A 116 -7.91 -16.62 45.13
CA ASN A 116 -9.24 -16.63 45.78
C ASN A 116 -9.34 -15.74 47.02
N ARG A 117 -8.23 -15.13 47.47
CA ARG A 117 -8.17 -14.29 48.66
C ARG A 117 -7.52 -12.94 48.33
N SER A 118 -7.71 -11.96 49.20
CA SER A 118 -6.95 -10.70 49.11
C SER A 118 -5.46 -10.99 49.18
N MET A 119 -4.68 -10.24 48.40
CA MET A 119 -3.21 -10.31 48.46
C MET A 119 -2.76 -9.82 49.84
N THR A 120 -2.10 -10.68 50.61
CA THR A 120 -1.56 -10.36 51.93
C THR A 120 -0.10 -10.78 51.97
N GLY A 121 0.81 -9.87 51.64
CA GLY A 121 2.25 -10.15 51.71
C GLY A 121 3.08 -8.91 51.39
N ASN A 122 3.72 -8.34 52.40
CA ASN A 122 4.80 -7.38 52.20
C ASN A 122 5.94 -8.11 51.48
N GLY A 123 6.23 -7.74 50.22
CA GLY A 123 7.40 -8.21 49.46
C GLY A 123 7.15 -9.18 48.29
N LEU A 124 5.89 -9.53 47.98
CA LEU A 124 5.59 -10.35 46.80
C LEU A 124 5.53 -9.47 45.54
N ILE A 125 6.38 -9.75 44.55
CA ILE A 125 6.30 -9.11 43.24
C ILE A 125 5.22 -9.85 42.45
N CYS A 126 4.15 -9.17 42.06
CA CYS A 126 3.01 -9.76 41.38
C CYS A 126 2.46 -8.81 40.31
N SER A 127 2.25 -9.31 39.09
CA SER A 127 1.46 -8.63 38.08
C SER A 127 0.46 -9.58 37.43
N ALA A 128 -0.72 -9.10 37.08
CA ALA A 128 -1.76 -9.89 36.48
C ALA A 128 -2.35 -9.24 35.23
N PHE A 129 -2.71 -10.07 34.27
CA PHE A 129 -3.38 -9.68 33.03
C PHE A 129 -4.71 -10.40 32.97
N LEU A 130 -5.82 -9.66 33.00
CA LEU A 130 -7.19 -10.18 32.96
C LEU A 130 -7.78 -9.93 31.58
N ALA A 131 -8.03 -10.99 30.82
CA ALA A 131 -8.57 -10.90 29.47
C ALA A 131 -10.04 -11.30 29.42
N ASN A 132 -10.80 -10.54 28.63
CA ASN A 132 -12.11 -10.93 28.13
C ASN A 132 -12.02 -11.05 26.61
N ILE A 133 -12.16 -12.27 26.10
CA ILE A 133 -12.14 -12.56 24.65
C ILE A 133 -13.53 -12.62 24.03
N ASP A 134 -14.58 -12.31 24.80
CA ASP A 134 -15.91 -12.08 24.24
C ASP A 134 -15.88 -10.76 23.44
N GLU A 135 -16.21 -10.83 22.16
CA GLU A 135 -16.18 -9.69 21.24
C GLU A 135 -17.37 -8.73 21.42
N HIS A 136 -18.38 -9.11 22.20
CA HIS A 136 -19.64 -8.38 22.27
C HIS A 136 -20.09 -8.02 23.67
N LYS A 137 -19.69 -8.78 24.70
CA LYS A 137 -20.23 -8.64 26.05
C LYS A 137 -19.18 -8.24 27.08
N TYR A 138 -19.59 -7.33 27.95
CA TYR A 138 -18.89 -7.07 29.21
C TYR A 138 -18.96 -8.29 30.11
N ALA A 139 -17.90 -8.51 30.90
CA ALA A 139 -17.85 -9.58 31.89
C ALA A 139 -17.30 -9.06 33.22
N SER A 140 -17.98 -9.39 34.32
CA SER A 140 -17.46 -9.16 35.66
C SER A 140 -16.79 -10.42 36.17
N VAL A 141 -15.52 -10.33 36.54
CA VAL A 141 -14.71 -11.45 37.05
C VAL A 141 -14.29 -11.21 38.49
N TRP A 142 -14.10 -12.28 39.26
CA TRP A 142 -13.65 -12.20 40.65
C TRP A 142 -12.25 -12.80 40.78
N ILE A 143 -11.28 -12.02 41.25
CA ILE A 143 -9.90 -12.45 41.50
C ILE A 143 -9.26 -11.52 42.55
N PHE A 144 -8.32 -12.04 43.35
CA PHE A 144 -7.63 -11.30 44.41
C PHE A 144 -8.57 -10.68 45.45
N GLY A 145 -9.73 -11.29 45.68
CA GLY A 145 -10.76 -10.79 46.59
C GLY A 145 -11.51 -9.54 46.11
N LYS A 146 -11.39 -9.17 44.83
CA LYS A 146 -12.07 -8.04 44.21
C LYS A 146 -12.80 -8.44 42.92
N SER A 147 -13.79 -7.64 42.53
CA SER A 147 -14.47 -7.77 41.24
C SER A 147 -13.91 -6.77 40.23
N TYR A 148 -13.64 -7.23 39.01
CA TYR A 148 -13.19 -6.39 37.90
C TYR A 148 -14.16 -6.51 36.73
N ASN A 149 -14.60 -5.38 36.19
CA ASN A 149 -15.46 -5.33 35.01
C ASN A 149 -14.61 -5.16 33.74
N LEU A 150 -14.61 -6.16 32.89
CA LEU A 150 -13.82 -6.25 31.67
C LEU A 150 -14.71 -5.91 30.46
N PRO A 151 -14.38 -4.86 29.67
CA PRO A 151 -15.00 -4.62 28.38
C PRO A 151 -14.87 -5.81 27.41
N PRO A 152 -15.72 -5.87 26.36
CA PRO A 152 -15.52 -6.81 25.26
C PRO A 152 -14.12 -6.66 24.64
N TRP A 153 -13.54 -7.75 24.15
CA TRP A 153 -12.26 -7.80 23.45
C TRP A 153 -11.16 -6.95 24.12
N SER A 154 -10.93 -7.19 25.42
CA SER A 154 -10.03 -6.36 26.21
C SER A 154 -9.14 -7.12 27.17
N VAL A 155 -8.00 -6.51 27.51
CA VAL A 155 -7.12 -6.95 28.59
C VAL A 155 -6.95 -5.81 29.59
N SER A 156 -7.23 -6.09 30.87
CA SER A 156 -6.86 -5.22 31.99
C SER A 156 -5.51 -5.65 32.56
N ILE A 157 -4.61 -4.69 32.78
CA ILE A 157 -3.26 -4.90 33.31
C ILE A 157 -3.21 -4.38 34.75
N LEU A 158 -2.83 -5.24 35.68
CA LEU A 158 -2.70 -4.97 37.09
C LEU A 158 -1.23 -5.16 37.50
N PRO A 159 -0.41 -4.11 37.55
CA PRO A 159 1.02 -4.23 37.84
C PRO A 159 1.35 -4.72 39.24
N ASP A 160 0.40 -4.62 40.17
CA ASP A 160 0.49 -4.99 41.58
C ASP A 160 -0.50 -6.12 41.96
N CYS A 161 -1.16 -6.74 40.96
CA CYS A 161 -2.26 -7.69 41.15
C CYS A 161 -3.46 -7.11 41.94
N GLU A 162 -3.61 -5.78 42.02
CA GLU A 162 -4.66 -5.15 42.80
C GLU A 162 -5.36 -3.99 42.07
N ASN A 163 -4.62 -3.11 41.40
CA ASN A 163 -5.14 -1.91 40.77
C ASN A 163 -4.98 -2.01 39.26
N VAL A 164 -6.05 -1.72 38.52
CA VAL A 164 -6.02 -1.68 37.05
C VAL A 164 -5.29 -0.40 36.62
N ALA A 165 -4.07 -0.54 36.11
CA ALA A 165 -3.31 0.58 35.57
C ALA A 165 -3.71 0.91 34.12
N PHE A 166 -4.16 -0.08 33.36
CA PHE A 166 -4.53 0.08 31.95
C PHE A 166 -5.56 -0.97 31.53
N ASN A 167 -6.47 -0.60 30.62
CA ASN A 167 -7.32 -1.55 29.90
C ASN A 167 -7.30 -1.22 28.40
N THR A 168 -7.11 -2.23 27.57
CA THR A 168 -6.89 -2.07 26.12
C THR A 168 -8.09 -1.48 25.37
N ALA A 169 -9.30 -1.55 25.91
CA ALA A 169 -10.51 -0.98 25.31
C ALA A 169 -10.93 0.38 25.91
N ARG A 170 -10.17 0.90 26.90
CA ARG A 170 -10.45 2.21 27.52
C ARG A 170 -9.41 3.22 27.08
N VAL A 171 -9.70 3.92 25.99
CA VAL A 171 -8.80 4.91 25.40
C VAL A 171 -8.87 6.23 26.19
N GLY A 172 -7.78 6.60 26.86
CA GLY A 172 -7.65 7.87 27.57
C GLY A 172 -7.04 9.00 26.75
N ALA A 173 -6.40 8.68 25.62
CA ALA A 173 -5.76 9.64 24.74
C ALA A 173 -6.80 10.41 23.90
N GLN A 174 -6.62 11.72 23.75
CA GLN A 174 -7.48 12.55 22.91
C GLN A 174 -7.23 12.26 21.43
N THR A 175 -8.27 11.95 20.67
CA THR A 175 -8.20 11.78 19.21
C THR A 175 -7.77 13.06 18.51
N SER A 176 -6.83 12.97 17.57
CA SER A 176 -6.48 14.05 16.65
C SER A 176 -6.94 13.68 15.24
N ILE A 177 -7.43 14.67 14.50
CA ILE A 177 -7.77 14.52 13.09
C ILE A 177 -6.69 15.27 12.31
N PHE A 178 -5.97 14.53 11.47
CA PHE A 178 -5.00 15.13 10.57
C PHE A 178 -5.74 15.77 9.39
N THR A 179 -5.56 17.07 9.18
CA THR A 179 -6.18 17.83 8.09
C THR A 179 -5.10 18.42 7.20
N PHE A 180 -5.27 18.28 5.88
CA PHE A 180 -4.46 19.02 4.92
C PHE A 180 -5.10 20.39 4.68
N GLU A 181 -4.40 21.46 5.03
CA GLU A 181 -4.75 22.79 4.58
C GLU A 181 -4.10 23.05 3.22
N SER A 182 -4.89 23.42 2.22
CA SER A 182 -4.37 23.86 0.92
C SER A 182 -3.80 25.29 1.06
N GLY A 183 -2.58 25.40 1.57
CA GLY A 183 -1.87 26.67 1.70
C GLY A 183 -0.63 26.72 0.80
N SER A 184 -0.52 27.73 -0.06
CA SER A 184 0.78 28.12 -0.61
C SER A 184 1.66 28.60 0.56
N PRO A 185 2.97 28.33 0.61
CA PRO A 185 3.86 29.02 1.53
C PRO A 185 3.99 30.46 1.06
N SER A 186 2.98 31.28 1.32
CA SER A 186 3.15 32.73 1.26
C SER A 186 4.22 33.05 2.29
N HIS A 187 5.36 33.55 1.80
CA HIS A 187 6.31 34.30 2.60
C HIS A 187 5.53 35.37 3.38
N SER A 188 5.13 35.07 4.61
CA SER A 188 4.69 36.07 5.55
C SER A 188 5.35 35.77 6.89
N SER A 189 6.41 36.53 7.10
CA SER A 189 6.95 36.92 8.39
C SER A 189 5.96 36.78 9.55
N ARG A 190 6.47 36.18 10.62
CA ARG A 190 6.15 36.43 12.03
C ARG A 190 5.03 37.46 12.29
N HIS A 191 4.05 37.04 13.09
CA HIS A 191 3.06 37.86 13.79
C HIS A 191 2.05 38.61 12.92
N LYS A 192 0.90 38.00 12.67
CA LYS A 192 -0.44 38.60 12.86
C LYS A 192 -1.53 37.54 12.62
N PRO A 193 -2.57 37.44 13.47
CA PRO A 193 -3.74 36.63 13.18
C PRO A 193 -4.63 37.39 12.18
N SER A 194 -4.76 36.89 10.96
CA SER A 194 -5.76 37.37 10.00
C SER A 194 -7.06 36.58 10.15
N LEU A 195 -8.15 37.29 10.46
CA LEU A 195 -9.51 36.74 10.41
C LEU A 195 -9.82 36.25 8.98
N LEU A 196 -10.25 34.99 8.87
CA LEU A 196 -10.78 34.41 7.64
C LEU A 196 -12.22 34.92 7.41
N LEU A 197 -12.40 35.76 6.40
CA LEU A 197 -13.73 36.07 5.85
C LEU A 197 -14.12 34.94 4.88
N PRO A 198 -15.31 34.33 5.02
CA PRO A 198 -15.79 33.31 4.09
C PRO A 198 -16.29 34.02 2.81
N GLY A 199 -15.55 33.89 1.70
CA GLY A 199 -16.01 34.50 0.45
C GLY A 199 -15.09 34.48 -0.77
N VAL A 200 -13.90 33.87 -0.73
CA VAL A 200 -13.03 33.82 -1.92
C VAL A 200 -12.99 32.41 -2.49
N HIS A 201 -13.92 32.12 -3.40
CA HIS A 201 -13.78 31.04 -4.38
C HIS A 201 -12.79 31.51 -5.46
N GLY A 202 -11.50 31.30 -5.23
CA GLY A 202 -10.44 31.50 -6.22
C GLY A 202 -9.71 30.18 -6.47
N SER A 203 -9.50 29.79 -7.72
CA SER A 203 -8.65 28.65 -8.08
C SER A 203 -7.20 28.96 -7.73
N TYR A 204 -6.68 28.35 -6.65
CA TYR A 204 -5.37 28.63 -6.08
C TYR A 204 -4.20 27.88 -6.76
N PHE A 205 -4.18 27.79 -8.09
CA PHE A 205 -3.02 27.29 -8.82
C PHE A 205 -2.17 28.46 -9.33
N SER A 206 -0.90 28.51 -8.93
CA SER A 206 0.11 29.43 -9.46
C SER A 206 0.17 29.30 -11.00
N GLY A 207 -0.03 30.41 -11.71
CA GLY A 207 -0.27 30.46 -13.16
C GLY A 207 0.95 30.28 -14.07
N THR A 208 2.04 29.65 -13.62
CA THR A 208 3.25 29.46 -14.45
C THR A 208 3.59 27.98 -14.60
N TRP A 209 2.65 27.20 -15.13
CA TRP A 209 2.95 25.86 -15.62
C TRP A 209 3.41 25.96 -17.07
N TRP A 210 4.45 25.20 -17.41
CA TRP A 210 4.83 24.95 -18.78
C TRP A 210 4.69 23.44 -19.03
N THR A 211 4.23 23.08 -20.22
CA THR A 211 4.04 21.69 -20.62
C THR A 211 4.97 21.39 -21.77
N SER A 212 5.70 20.28 -21.67
CA SER A 212 6.43 19.71 -22.81
C SER A 212 5.67 18.49 -23.30
N LYS A 213 5.39 18.42 -24.60
CA LYS A 213 4.87 17.20 -25.20
C LYS A 213 6.04 16.24 -25.35
N GLU A 214 5.90 15.11 -24.69
CA GLU A 214 6.90 14.05 -24.76
C GLU A 214 7.01 13.48 -26.18
N ILE A 215 8.25 13.29 -26.63
CA ILE A 215 8.51 12.81 -27.99
C ILE A 215 8.24 11.30 -28.05
N PHE A 216 7.49 10.91 -29.09
CA PHE A 216 7.01 9.54 -29.27
C PHE A 216 8.07 8.64 -29.95
N GLY A 217 8.31 7.47 -29.35
CA GLY A 217 9.12 6.40 -29.94
C GLY A 217 10.64 6.64 -29.89
N THR A 218 11.36 5.92 -30.77
CA THR A 218 12.83 5.86 -30.90
C THR A 218 13.46 7.20 -31.24
N TRP A 219 13.78 8.00 -30.23
CA TRP A 219 14.42 9.30 -30.41
C TRP A 219 15.55 9.54 -29.40
N GLY A 220 16.72 9.94 -29.89
CA GLY A 220 17.81 10.52 -29.09
C GLY A 220 18.60 9.61 -28.14
N GLY A 221 18.32 8.29 -28.08
CA GLY A 221 19.06 7.32 -27.26
C GLY A 221 19.46 6.04 -28.02
N GLU A 222 20.18 5.13 -27.35
CA GLU A 222 20.58 3.81 -27.89
C GLU A 222 19.36 2.90 -28.07
N SER A 223 18.61 3.07 -29.17
CA SER A 223 17.62 2.08 -29.59
C SER A 223 18.29 0.90 -30.27
N PHE A 224 17.77 -0.31 -30.08
CA PHE A 224 18.23 -1.49 -30.78
C PHE A 224 17.05 -2.29 -31.33
N ALA A 225 17.28 -3.04 -32.41
CA ALA A 225 16.27 -3.89 -33.02
C ALA A 225 16.66 -5.36 -32.87
N THR A 226 15.70 -6.21 -32.55
CA THR A 226 15.88 -7.66 -32.54
C THR A 226 14.61 -8.35 -32.98
N GLN A 227 14.74 -9.62 -33.39
CA GLN A 227 13.59 -10.46 -33.68
C GLN A 227 12.99 -10.99 -32.38
N GLY A 228 11.69 -10.83 -32.21
CA GLY A 228 10.98 -11.31 -31.02
C GLY A 228 10.59 -10.22 -30.03
N ILE A 229 9.61 -10.53 -29.17
CA ILE A 229 9.25 -9.73 -27.99
C ILE A 229 10.19 -10.09 -26.81
N LEU A 230 10.91 -9.09 -26.31
CA LEU A 230 11.78 -9.23 -25.14
C LEU A 230 11.06 -8.87 -23.84
N GLU A 231 11.41 -9.59 -22.77
CA GLU A 231 10.93 -9.31 -21.42
C GLU A 231 11.48 -7.97 -20.90
N HIS A 232 10.64 -7.23 -20.19
CA HIS A 232 10.90 -5.83 -19.81
C HIS A 232 12.15 -5.68 -18.95
N LEU A 233 12.26 -6.43 -17.85
CA LEU A 233 13.36 -6.28 -16.88
C LEU A 233 14.69 -6.72 -17.46
N ASN A 234 14.68 -7.69 -18.37
CA ASN A 234 15.86 -8.10 -19.09
C ASN A 234 16.42 -6.96 -19.97
N VAL A 235 15.57 -6.11 -20.52
CA VAL A 235 16.00 -4.98 -21.35
C VAL A 235 16.32 -3.75 -20.50
N THR A 236 15.44 -3.36 -19.57
CA THR A 236 15.62 -2.11 -18.81
C THR A 236 16.61 -2.23 -17.67
N LYS A 237 16.88 -3.45 -17.17
CA LYS A 237 17.66 -3.69 -15.94
C LYS A 237 17.17 -2.82 -14.76
N ASP A 238 15.86 -2.55 -14.72
CA ASP A 238 15.21 -1.66 -13.75
C ASP A 238 15.84 -0.25 -13.68
N THR A 239 16.46 0.23 -14.75
CA THR A 239 16.97 1.61 -14.83
C THR A 239 15.89 2.62 -15.23
N SER A 240 14.70 2.14 -15.63
CA SER A 240 13.50 2.90 -15.91
C SER A 240 12.26 2.03 -15.75
N ASP A 241 11.13 2.67 -15.41
CA ASP A 241 9.81 2.02 -15.38
C ASP A 241 9.24 1.78 -16.78
N TYR A 242 9.84 2.38 -17.82
CA TYR A 242 9.24 2.53 -19.14
C TYR A 242 10.10 1.87 -20.23
N LEU A 243 9.46 1.02 -21.03
CA LEU A 243 10.07 0.40 -22.20
C LEU A 243 9.16 0.51 -23.43
N TRP A 244 9.69 1.09 -24.50
CA TRP A 244 9.04 1.14 -25.79
C TRP A 244 9.36 -0.09 -26.64
N TYR A 245 8.32 -0.61 -27.29
CA TYR A 245 8.39 -1.67 -28.29
C TYR A 245 7.78 -1.14 -29.57
N THR A 246 8.52 -1.08 -30.66
CA THR A 246 8.02 -0.58 -31.95
C THR A 246 8.18 -1.62 -33.04
N THR A 247 7.14 -1.86 -33.82
CA THR A 247 7.22 -2.61 -35.07
C THR A 247 6.45 -1.89 -36.17
N SER A 248 6.64 -2.34 -37.40
CA SER A 248 5.94 -1.80 -38.56
C SER A 248 5.02 -2.87 -39.16
N VAL A 249 3.79 -2.48 -39.47
CA VAL A 249 2.78 -3.36 -40.07
C VAL A 249 2.35 -2.75 -41.39
N ASN A 250 2.48 -3.52 -42.48
CA ASN A 250 2.04 -3.07 -43.79
C ASN A 250 0.59 -3.54 -44.03
N ILE A 251 -0.31 -2.60 -44.32
CA ILE A 251 -1.73 -2.84 -44.49
C ILE A 251 -2.12 -2.54 -45.93
N SER A 252 -2.83 -3.47 -46.57
CA SER A 252 -3.31 -3.29 -47.95
C SER A 252 -4.59 -2.45 -48.00
N ASP A 253 -4.92 -1.92 -49.17
CA ASP A 253 -6.21 -1.24 -49.39
C ASP A 253 -7.40 -2.21 -49.24
N GLU A 254 -7.21 -3.48 -49.57
CA GLU A 254 -8.23 -4.52 -49.41
C GLU A 254 -8.58 -4.75 -47.93
N ASP A 255 -7.58 -4.73 -47.04
CA ASP A 255 -7.79 -4.84 -45.59
C ASP A 255 -8.63 -3.68 -45.05
N VAL A 256 -8.29 -2.45 -45.44
CA VAL A 256 -9.01 -1.23 -45.01
C VAL A 256 -10.47 -1.24 -45.50
N ARG A 257 -10.69 -1.62 -46.76
CA ARG A 257 -12.04 -1.77 -47.32
C ARG A 257 -12.83 -2.87 -46.63
N PHE A 258 -12.18 -3.98 -46.28
CA PHE A 258 -12.81 -5.08 -45.54
C PHE A 258 -13.33 -4.60 -44.18
N TRP A 259 -12.51 -3.93 -43.38
CA TRP A 259 -12.93 -3.37 -42.08
C TRP A 259 -14.05 -2.34 -42.22
N SER A 260 -13.93 -1.44 -43.19
CA SER A 260 -14.95 -0.43 -43.48
C SER A 260 -16.30 -1.07 -43.86
N SER A 261 -16.27 -2.16 -44.64
CA SER A 261 -17.48 -2.88 -45.05
C SER A 261 -18.17 -3.62 -43.91
N LYS A 262 -17.40 -4.10 -42.93
CA LYS A 262 -17.93 -4.78 -41.74
C LYS A 262 -18.35 -3.83 -40.63
N GLY A 263 -17.82 -2.61 -40.63
CA GLY A 263 -17.97 -1.67 -39.51
C GLY A 263 -17.18 -2.09 -38.27
N ASP A 264 -16.18 -2.96 -38.42
CA ASP A 264 -15.37 -3.51 -37.32
C ASP A 264 -13.89 -3.24 -37.57
N LEU A 265 -13.19 -2.79 -36.52
CA LEU A 265 -11.75 -2.57 -36.55
C LEU A 265 -10.97 -3.85 -36.26
N PRO A 266 -9.74 -3.99 -36.81
CA PRO A 266 -8.83 -5.04 -36.36
C PRO A 266 -8.43 -4.78 -34.90
N ALA A 267 -7.96 -5.82 -34.22
CA ALA A 267 -7.55 -5.71 -32.82
C ALA A 267 -6.18 -6.32 -32.58
N LEU A 268 -5.34 -5.57 -31.86
CA LEU A 268 -4.11 -6.10 -31.28
C LEU A 268 -4.47 -6.97 -30.08
N LYS A 269 -4.00 -8.21 -30.08
CA LYS A 269 -4.10 -9.14 -28.96
C LYS A 269 -2.72 -9.44 -28.40
N ILE A 270 -2.55 -9.29 -27.09
CA ILE A 270 -1.37 -9.73 -26.35
C ILE A 270 -1.84 -10.69 -25.27
N ASP A 271 -1.25 -11.88 -25.23
CA ASP A 271 -1.72 -12.95 -24.33
C ASP A 271 -1.63 -12.55 -22.85
N GLN A 272 -0.50 -11.95 -22.45
CA GLN A 272 -0.27 -11.55 -21.07
C GLN A 272 0.53 -10.23 -21.00
N ILE A 273 -0.01 -9.26 -20.27
CA ILE A 273 0.62 -7.97 -20.00
C ILE A 273 0.80 -7.75 -18.49
N ARG A 274 1.86 -7.04 -18.13
CA ARG A 274 2.15 -6.56 -16.77
C ARG A 274 3.07 -5.32 -16.80
N ASP A 275 2.87 -4.28 -15.98
CA ASP A 275 1.70 -3.98 -15.15
C ASP A 275 0.73 -3.08 -15.92
N VAL A 276 1.26 -2.17 -16.74
CA VAL A 276 0.51 -1.29 -17.63
C VAL A 276 1.00 -1.47 -19.06
N ALA A 277 0.04 -1.57 -19.98
CA ALA A 277 0.28 -1.57 -21.41
C ALA A 277 -0.44 -0.37 -22.02
N ARG A 278 0.25 0.38 -22.89
CA ARG A 278 -0.39 1.39 -23.76
C ARG A 278 -0.09 1.06 -25.21
N VAL A 279 -1.12 1.13 -26.05
CA VAL A 279 -1.05 0.80 -27.47
C VAL A 279 -1.17 2.09 -28.27
N PHE A 280 -0.21 2.32 -29.16
CA PHE A 280 -0.21 3.47 -30.05
C PHE A 280 -0.10 3.01 -31.50
N VAL A 281 -0.85 3.68 -32.37
CA VAL A 281 -0.78 3.48 -33.82
C VAL A 281 -0.47 4.82 -34.47
N ASN A 282 0.59 4.87 -35.26
CA ASN A 282 1.03 6.09 -35.97
C ASN A 282 1.19 7.33 -35.05
N GLY A 283 1.53 7.12 -33.78
CA GLY A 283 1.72 8.19 -32.79
C GLY A 283 0.48 8.56 -31.98
N GLU A 284 -0.68 7.96 -32.26
CA GLU A 284 -1.93 8.19 -31.54
C GLU A 284 -2.25 7.05 -30.57
N LEU A 285 -2.73 7.39 -29.37
CA LEU A 285 -3.09 6.40 -28.35
C LEU A 285 -4.38 5.68 -28.77
N ALA A 286 -4.29 4.38 -29.01
CA ALA A 286 -5.44 3.53 -29.31
C ALA A 286 -6.12 3.03 -28.02
N GLY A 287 -5.36 2.77 -26.96
CA GLY A 287 -5.90 2.40 -25.66
C GLY A 287 -4.86 1.89 -24.67
N SER A 288 -5.33 1.44 -23.52
CA SER A 288 -4.48 0.99 -22.41
C SER A 288 -5.11 -0.14 -21.61
N GLN A 289 -4.28 -0.99 -21.00
CA GLN A 289 -4.69 -2.02 -20.07
C GLN A 289 -3.80 -1.98 -18.83
N VAL A 290 -4.40 -2.19 -17.66
CA VAL A 290 -3.69 -2.42 -16.40
C VAL A 290 -4.03 -3.81 -15.90
N GLY A 291 -3.06 -4.52 -15.35
CA GLY A 291 -3.27 -5.79 -14.68
C GLY A 291 -2.00 -6.61 -14.52
N HIS A 292 -2.13 -7.72 -13.80
CA HIS A 292 -1.05 -8.65 -13.53
C HIS A 292 -1.23 -9.91 -14.37
N TRP A 293 -0.45 -10.03 -15.46
CA TRP A 293 -0.52 -11.12 -16.44
C TRP A 293 -1.90 -11.34 -17.06
N VAL A 294 -2.58 -10.24 -17.38
CA VAL A 294 -3.90 -10.24 -18.02
C VAL A 294 -3.78 -10.15 -19.54
N SER A 295 -4.78 -10.66 -20.28
CA SER A 295 -4.80 -10.51 -21.73
C SER A 295 -5.23 -9.10 -22.14
N LEU A 296 -4.57 -8.55 -23.15
CA LEU A 296 -4.98 -7.30 -23.81
C LEU A 296 -5.62 -7.62 -25.16
N LYS A 297 -6.78 -7.03 -25.44
CA LYS A 297 -7.40 -7.00 -26.77
C LYS A 297 -7.85 -5.57 -27.07
N GLN A 298 -7.08 -4.87 -27.91
CA GLN A 298 -7.28 -3.46 -28.18
C GLN A 298 -7.62 -3.24 -29.66
N PRO A 299 -8.82 -2.75 -30.00
CA PRO A 299 -9.11 -2.24 -31.34
C PRO A 299 -8.11 -1.17 -31.77
N VAL A 300 -7.64 -1.25 -33.01
CA VAL A 300 -6.61 -0.38 -33.57
C VAL A 300 -7.01 0.12 -34.95
N GLN A 301 -6.72 1.39 -35.23
CA GLN A 301 -7.04 2.01 -36.52
C GLN A 301 -5.76 2.16 -37.35
N PHE A 302 -5.64 1.35 -38.41
CA PHE A 302 -4.56 1.47 -39.38
C PHE A 302 -5.02 2.19 -40.64
N VAL A 303 -4.07 2.80 -41.34
CA VAL A 303 -4.26 3.38 -42.67
C VAL A 303 -3.62 2.48 -43.74
N GLN A 304 -3.95 2.70 -45.01
CA GLN A 304 -3.28 1.99 -46.10
C GLN A 304 -1.77 2.26 -46.09
N GLY A 305 -0.98 1.21 -46.29
CA GLY A 305 0.47 1.27 -46.35
C GLY A 305 1.15 0.92 -45.04
N LEU A 306 2.34 1.49 -44.83
CA LEU A 306 3.19 1.18 -43.67
C LEU A 306 2.70 1.94 -42.43
N ASN A 307 2.32 1.20 -41.41
CA ASN A 307 1.90 1.74 -40.12
C ASN A 307 2.93 1.43 -39.06
N LYS A 308 3.10 2.34 -38.11
CA LYS A 308 3.95 2.14 -36.94
C LYS A 308 3.08 1.74 -35.76
N LEU A 309 3.28 0.51 -35.26
CA LEU A 309 2.67 0.03 -34.03
C LEU A 309 3.69 0.17 -32.91
N THR A 310 3.33 0.92 -31.86
CA THR A 310 4.19 1.13 -30.71
C THR A 310 3.47 0.75 -29.44
N LEU A 311 4.11 -0.05 -28.60
CA LEU A 311 3.64 -0.45 -27.29
C LEU A 311 4.52 0.22 -26.24
N LEU A 312 3.90 0.77 -25.21
CA LEU A 312 4.58 1.17 -23.98
C LEU A 312 4.26 0.16 -22.89
N SER A 313 5.30 -0.46 -22.34
CA SER A 313 5.20 -1.18 -21.09
C SER A 313 5.63 -0.26 -19.94
N GLU A 314 4.80 -0.16 -18.91
CA GLU A 314 5.12 0.50 -17.65
C GLU A 314 5.05 -0.53 -16.51
N ILE A 315 6.08 -0.53 -15.64
CA ILE A 315 6.09 -1.30 -14.40
C ILE A 315 5.80 -0.39 -13.22
N VAL A 316 5.08 -0.89 -12.23
CA VAL A 316 4.75 -0.14 -11.01
C VAL A 316 5.36 -0.86 -9.83
N GLY A 317 6.68 -0.74 -9.69
CA GLY A 317 7.45 -1.49 -8.69
C GLY A 317 7.65 -2.96 -9.08
N LEU A 318 8.66 -3.60 -8.48
CA LEU A 318 9.00 -5.00 -8.74
C LEU A 318 8.35 -5.92 -7.71
N GLN A 319 8.09 -7.17 -8.11
CA GLN A 319 7.61 -8.20 -7.19
C GLN A 319 8.54 -8.34 -5.98
N ASN A 320 7.98 -8.21 -4.77
CA ASN A 320 8.74 -8.16 -3.52
C ASN A 320 8.40 -9.29 -2.53
N TYR A 321 7.45 -10.16 -2.87
CA TYR A 321 7.05 -11.31 -2.04
C TYR A 321 6.54 -12.45 -2.93
N GLY A 322 6.61 -13.69 -2.43
CA GLY A 322 6.17 -14.89 -3.13
C GLY A 322 7.32 -15.81 -3.54
N ALA A 323 7.01 -17.08 -3.81
CA ALA A 323 8.01 -18.05 -4.26
C ALA A 323 8.49 -17.73 -5.68
N PHE A 324 9.81 -17.84 -5.90
CA PHE A 324 10.44 -17.58 -7.20
C PHE A 324 10.11 -16.21 -7.81
N LEU A 325 9.99 -15.17 -6.97
CA LEU A 325 9.66 -13.81 -7.38
C LEU A 325 10.59 -13.28 -8.49
N GLU A 326 11.84 -13.74 -8.52
CA GLU A 326 12.82 -13.38 -9.54
C GLU A 326 12.47 -13.88 -10.95
N LYS A 327 11.59 -14.89 -11.05
CA LYS A 327 11.10 -15.44 -12.33
C LYS A 327 9.82 -14.75 -12.82
N ASP A 328 9.22 -13.92 -11.98
CA ASP A 328 7.93 -13.32 -12.28
C ASP A 328 8.03 -12.36 -13.46
N GLY A 329 9.10 -11.57 -13.59
CA GLY A 329 9.33 -10.68 -14.74
C GLY A 329 8.30 -9.57 -14.91
N ALA A 330 8.35 -8.86 -16.04
CA ALA A 330 7.41 -7.79 -16.39
C ALA A 330 7.30 -7.57 -17.92
N GLY A 331 6.38 -6.69 -18.32
CA GLY A 331 6.10 -6.36 -19.70
C GLY A 331 5.12 -7.31 -20.37
N PHE A 332 5.53 -7.86 -21.51
CA PHE A 332 4.66 -8.68 -22.35
C PHE A 332 5.17 -10.12 -22.37
N ARG A 333 4.23 -11.08 -22.31
CA ARG A 333 4.49 -12.51 -22.42
C ARG A 333 3.48 -13.17 -23.36
N GLY A 334 3.90 -14.30 -23.94
CA GLY A 334 3.09 -15.06 -24.87
C GLY A 334 3.04 -14.41 -26.25
N GLN A 335 1.96 -14.63 -26.98
CA GLN A 335 1.81 -14.21 -28.36
C GLN A 335 1.33 -12.76 -28.47
N VAL A 336 1.84 -12.06 -29.48
CA VAL A 336 1.34 -10.76 -29.93
C VAL A 336 0.78 -10.95 -31.33
N LYS A 337 -0.54 -10.75 -31.49
CA LYS A 337 -1.23 -10.97 -32.77
C LYS A 337 -2.05 -9.77 -33.18
N LEU A 338 -2.09 -9.52 -34.47
CA LEU A 338 -3.11 -8.66 -35.06
C LEU A 338 -4.25 -9.55 -35.59
N THR A 339 -5.46 -9.30 -35.10
CA THR A 339 -6.64 -10.11 -35.39
C THR A 339 -7.68 -9.32 -36.19
N GLY A 340 -8.53 -10.03 -36.92
CA GLY A 340 -9.61 -9.42 -37.70
C GLY A 340 -9.21 -8.97 -39.11
N LEU A 341 -8.11 -9.49 -39.66
CA LEU A 341 -7.77 -9.31 -41.08
C LEU A 341 -8.54 -10.32 -41.97
N PRO A 342 -8.78 -10.00 -43.26
CA PRO A 342 -9.47 -10.90 -44.18
C PRO A 342 -8.75 -12.24 -44.39
N ASN A 343 -7.42 -12.25 -44.33
CA ASN A 343 -6.58 -13.43 -44.57
C ASN A 343 -6.21 -14.21 -43.30
N GLY A 344 -6.88 -13.91 -42.17
CA GLY A 344 -6.57 -14.50 -40.86
C GLY A 344 -5.61 -13.67 -40.01
N ASP A 345 -5.33 -14.13 -38.80
CA ASP A 345 -4.53 -13.39 -37.83
C ASP A 345 -3.05 -13.32 -38.27
N ILE A 346 -2.42 -12.17 -38.06
CA ILE A 346 -0.97 -11.98 -38.24
C ILE A 346 -0.28 -12.17 -36.89
N ASP A 347 0.70 -13.08 -36.83
CA ASP A 347 1.55 -13.24 -35.66
C ASP A 347 2.74 -12.25 -35.70
N LEU A 348 2.77 -11.33 -34.76
CA LEU A 348 3.81 -10.31 -34.60
C LEU A 348 4.87 -10.72 -33.55
N THR A 349 4.70 -11.88 -32.89
CA THR A 349 5.57 -12.34 -31.81
C THR A 349 7.01 -12.45 -32.24
N HIS A 350 7.25 -12.89 -33.48
CA HIS A 350 8.58 -13.10 -34.08
C HIS A 350 8.93 -12.04 -35.13
N SER A 351 8.21 -10.91 -35.18
CA SER A 351 8.58 -9.77 -36.01
C SER A 351 9.84 -9.08 -35.47
N VAL A 352 10.42 -8.20 -36.28
CA VAL A 352 11.48 -7.30 -35.81
C VAL A 352 10.84 -6.20 -34.97
N TRP A 353 11.30 -6.09 -33.72
CA TRP A 353 10.88 -5.07 -32.77
C TRP A 353 12.07 -4.17 -32.45
N THR A 354 11.86 -2.86 -32.50
CA THR A 354 12.80 -1.85 -32.02
C THR A 354 12.45 -1.45 -30.60
N TYR A 355 13.46 -1.48 -29.73
CA TYR A 355 13.36 -1.23 -28.30
C TYR A 355 14.00 0.10 -27.95
N GLN A 356 13.42 0.80 -26.99
CA GLN A 356 14.07 1.94 -26.35
C GLN A 356 13.71 1.97 -24.87
N VAL A 357 14.74 1.83 -24.02
CA VAL A 357 14.63 2.12 -22.59
C VAL A 357 14.49 3.62 -22.45
N LYS A 358 13.41 4.05 -21.82
CA LYS A 358 13.13 5.48 -21.72
C LYS A 358 13.61 6.01 -20.39
N HIS A 359 14.70 6.77 -20.40
CA HIS A 359 15.02 7.64 -19.28
C HIS A 359 14.34 8.99 -19.51
N TRP A 360 13.60 9.51 -18.53
CA TRP A 360 13.10 10.88 -18.56
C TRP A 360 14.28 11.84 -18.35
N ASN A 361 15.16 11.96 -19.35
CA ASN A 361 16.27 12.89 -19.36
C ASN A 361 15.79 14.23 -19.94
N PHE A 362 15.24 15.09 -19.08
CA PHE A 362 15.08 16.52 -19.39
C PHE A 362 15.91 17.34 -18.42
N GLN A 363 17.17 17.59 -18.79
CA GLN A 363 18.15 18.40 -18.06
C GLN A 363 18.38 17.97 -16.58
N PRO A 364 19.56 18.24 -16.00
CA PRO A 364 19.85 17.81 -14.62
C PRO A 364 18.98 18.44 -13.51
N HIS A 365 17.91 19.19 -13.83
CA HIS A 365 17.16 20.00 -12.85
C HIS A 365 15.63 20.01 -13.02
N LEU A 366 15.02 19.15 -13.85
CA LEU A 366 13.57 19.10 -13.97
C LEU A 366 12.98 17.80 -13.39
N LEU A 367 12.37 17.90 -12.21
CA LEU A 367 11.49 16.87 -11.66
C LEU A 367 10.08 17.06 -12.25
N LEU A 368 9.60 16.06 -13.01
CA LEU A 368 8.24 16.03 -13.52
C LEU A 368 7.26 15.69 -12.39
N LEU A 369 6.33 16.61 -12.11
CA LEU A 369 5.06 16.29 -11.47
C LEU A 369 4.09 15.86 -12.58
N CYS A 370 4.05 14.57 -12.90
CA CYS A 370 2.97 14.03 -13.73
C CYS A 370 1.70 13.91 -12.88
N SER A 371 0.92 15.00 -12.81
CA SER A 371 -0.49 14.91 -12.45
C SER A 371 -1.27 14.59 -13.72
N HIS A 372 -1.75 13.35 -13.86
CA HIS A 372 -2.99 12.91 -14.54
C HIS A 372 -2.93 11.37 -14.67
N PHE A 373 -3.27 10.68 -13.57
CA PHE A 373 -3.79 9.32 -13.63
C PHE A 373 -5.30 9.43 -13.80
N ASP A 374 -5.76 9.52 -15.05
CA ASP A 374 -7.19 9.40 -15.34
C ASP A 374 -7.54 7.91 -15.34
N ALA A 375 -7.63 7.34 -14.13
CA ALA A 375 -8.35 6.09 -13.94
C ALA A 375 -9.83 6.45 -14.08
N GLY A 376 -10.37 6.27 -15.28
CA GLY A 376 -11.80 6.40 -15.56
C GLY A 376 -12.61 5.43 -14.71
N VAL A 377 -12.91 5.83 -13.47
CA VAL A 377 -13.97 5.27 -12.66
C VAL A 377 -15.17 6.17 -12.89
N GLN A 378 -16.04 5.76 -13.80
CA GLN A 378 -17.40 6.28 -13.86
C GLN A 378 -18.04 6.07 -12.48
N THR A 379 -18.14 7.15 -11.72
CA THR A 379 -19.03 7.22 -10.57
C THR A 379 -20.45 7.29 -11.12
N LEU A 380 -21.18 6.17 -11.02
CA LEU A 380 -22.63 6.19 -11.09
C LEU A 380 -23.16 6.80 -9.79
N HIS A 381 -24.12 7.72 -9.96
CA HIS A 381 -24.79 8.54 -8.96
C HIS A 381 -25.30 7.81 -7.71
#